data_AF-A0A3C1H1U1-F1
#
_entry.id   AF-A0A3C1H1U1-F1
#
_cell.length_a   1.000
_cell.length_b   1.000
_cell.length_c   1.000
_cell.angle_alpha   90.00
_cell.angle_beta   90.00
_cell.angle_gamma   90.00
#
_symmetry.space_group_name_H-M   'P 1'
#
loop_
_entity.id
_entity.type
_entity.pdbx_description
1 polymer ?
#
loop_
_entity_poly.entity_id
_entity_poly.type
_entity_poly.pdbx_seq_one_letter_code
_entity_poly.pdbx_strand_id
1 'polypeptide(L)' 'MLIYNREPQGFIEVWMTNEEQETIDRKELTAQILEDAGHPKKCKVVYFLSGSANLTECMSSLLRKNVRT' A
#
# COMPACT_ATOMS: atom_id res chain seq x y z
N MET A 1 6.84 -4.06 9.72
CA MET A 1 6.56 -3.35 8.47
C MET A 1 7.68 -3.65 7.48
N LEU A 2 7.33 -3.98 6.24
CA LEU A 2 8.27 -4.20 5.13
C LEU A 2 7.86 -3.31 3.95
N ILE A 3 8.81 -2.60 3.34
CA ILE A 3 8.55 -1.73 2.19
C ILE A 3 9.32 -2.28 0.99
N TYR A 4 8.62 -2.55 -0.11
CA TYR A 4 9.22 -2.97 -1.37
C TYR A 4 9.01 -1.90 -2.44
N ASN A 5 10.11 -1.42 -3.00
CA ASN A 5 10.06 -0.51 -4.12
C ASN A 5 9.71 -1.29 -5.41
N ARG A 6 8.51 -1.04 -5.94
CA ARG A 6 8.04 -1.55 -7.24
C ARG A 6 7.82 -0.40 -8.23
N GLU A 7 8.59 0.67 -8.13
CA GLU A 7 8.51 1.84 -9.02
C GLU A 7 8.45 1.50 -10.52
N PRO A 8 9.20 0.50 -11.05
CA PRO A 8 9.06 0.09 -12.44
C PRO A 8 7.65 -0.37 -12.82
N GLN A 9 6.85 -0.79 -11.84
CA GLN A 9 5.46 -1.24 -11.96
C GLN A 9 4.46 -0.13 -11.55
N GLY A 10 4.96 1.04 -11.14
CA GLY A 10 4.18 2.23 -10.81
C GLY A 10 3.65 2.29 -9.36
N PHE A 11 4.16 1.44 -8.46
CA PHE A 11 3.74 1.46 -7.06
C PHE A 11 4.84 1.09 -6.07
N ILE A 12 4.62 1.34 -4.78
CA ILE A 12 5.45 0.89 -3.66
C ILE A 12 4.56 0.02 -2.78
N GLU A 13 5.03 -1.19 -2.46
CA GLU A 13 4.31 -2.10 -1.59
C GLU A 13 4.72 -1.86 -0.14
N VAL A 14 3.74 -1.73 0.73
CA VAL A 14 3.95 -1.60 2.18
C VAL A 14 3.21 -2.73 2.87
N TRP A 15 3.95 -3.67 3.43
CA TRP A 15 3.42 -4.81 4.18
C TRP A 15 3.46 -4.50 5.66
N MET A 16 2.30 -4.59 6.30
CA MET A 16 2.14 -4.26 7.72
C MET A 16 1.37 -5.36 8.43
N THR A 17 1.69 -5.58 9.70
CA THR A 17 0.85 -6.40 10.58
C THR A 17 -0.41 -5.62 11.00
N ASN A 18 -1.39 -6.31 11.57
CA ASN A 18 -2.61 -5.65 12.08
C ASN A 18 -2.27 -4.64 13.20
N GLU A 19 -1.37 -5.02 14.11
CA GLU A 19 -0.91 -4.17 15.23
C GLU A 19 -0.23 -2.88 14.74
N GLU A 20 0.56 -2.98 13.68
CA GLU A 20 1.22 -1.84 13.05
C GLU A 20 0.23 -0.87 12.41
N GLN A 21 -0.90 -1.35 11.89
CA GLN A 21 -1.90 -0.48 11.28
C GLN A 21 -2.78 0.27 12.27
N GLU A 22 -2.98 -0.27 13.48
CA GLU A 22 -3.72 0.41 14.53
C GLU A 22 -2.94 1.62 15.09
N THR A 23 -1.61 1.58 14.95
CA THR A 23 -0.71 2.57 15.55
C THR A 23 -0.15 3.57 14.53
N ILE A 24 -0.19 3.26 13.23
CA ILE A 24 0.43 4.09 12.19
C ILE A 24 -0.62 4.86 11.39
N ASP A 25 -0.44 6.19 11.30
CA ASP A 25 -1.20 7.01 10.35
C ASP A 25 -0.71 6.74 8.92
N ARG A 26 -1.57 6.06 8.14
CA ARG A 26 -1.26 5.71 6.74
C ARG A 26 -1.05 6.93 5.85
N LYS A 27 -1.69 8.07 6.13
CA LYS A 27 -1.53 9.28 5.31
C LYS A 27 -0.15 9.88 5.51
N GLU A 28 0.30 9.94 6.76
CA GLU A 28 1.63 10.44 7.09
C GLU A 28 2.71 9.52 6.50
N LEU A 29 2.55 8.21 6.68
CA LEU A 29 3.48 7.22 6.12
C LEU A 29 3.51 7.26 4.59
N THR A 30 2.36 7.44 3.93
CA THR A 30 2.30 7.58 2.46
C THR A 30 3.09 8.81 2.00
N ALA A 31 2.96 9.94 2.72
CA ALA A 31 3.66 11.17 2.37
C ALA A 31 5.18 10.99 2.49
N GLN A 32 5.66 10.40 3.58
CA GLN A 32 7.08 10.11 3.80
C GLN A 32 7.64 9.19 2.70
N ILE A 33 6.93 8.11 2.38
CA ILE A 33 7.36 7.16 1.33
C ILE A 33 7.45 7.83 -0.05
N LEU A 34 6.50 8.71 -0.38
CA LEU A 34 6.50 9.41 -1.67
C LEU A 34 7.56 10.52 -1.75
N GLU A 35 7.91 11.13 -0.61
CA GLU A 35 9.02 12.07 -0.49
C GLU A 35 10.36 11.37 -0.72
N ASP A 36 10.59 10.24 -0.03
CA ASP A 36 11.80 9.43 -0.14
C ASP A 36 11.99 8.85 -1.56
N ALA A 37 10.90 8.49 -2.24
CA ALA A 37 10.93 7.97 -3.60
C ALA A 37 11.29 9.03 -4.66
N GLY A 38 11.33 10.33 -4.31
CA GLY A 38 11.69 11.43 -5.23
C GLY A 38 10.74 11.64 -6.42
N HIS A 39 9.66 10.86 -6.53
CA HIS A 39 8.75 10.81 -7.68
C HIS A 39 7.27 10.77 -7.27
N PRO A 40 6.76 11.81 -6.57
CA PRO A 40 5.41 11.82 -6.00
C PRO A 40 4.27 11.72 -7.02
N LYS A 41 4.52 11.97 -8.32
CA LYS A 41 3.48 12.02 -9.36
C LYS A 41 3.28 10.72 -10.14
N LYS A 42 4.19 9.75 -10.03
CA LYS A 42 4.14 8.51 -10.85
C LYS A 42 3.99 7.23 -10.06
N CYS A 43 4.11 7.29 -8.73
CA CYS A 43 4.12 6.12 -7.88
C CYS A 43 2.94 6.15 -6.90
N LYS A 44 2.23 5.01 -6.76
CA LYS A 44 1.17 4.83 -5.75
C LYS A 44 1.69 4.00 -4.58
N VAL A 45 1.35 4.35 -3.36
CA VAL A 45 1.65 3.49 -2.20
C VAL A 45 0.49 2.51 -2.00
N VAL A 46 0.80 1.21 -1.94
CA VAL A 46 -0.19 0.13 -1.79
C VAL A 46 0.10 -0.63 -0.51
N TYR A 47 -0.88 -0.65 0.39
CA TYR A 47 -0.77 -1.32 1.68
C TYR A 47 -1.30 -2.75 1.61
N PHE A 48 -0.46 -3.70 2.00
CA PHE A 48 -0.79 -5.11 2.14
C PHE A 48 -0.77 -5.50 3.63
N LEU A 49 -1.75 -6.29 4.04
CA LEU A 49 -1.87 -6.79 5.39
C LEU A 49 -1.21 -8.16 5.50
N SER A 50 -0.08 -8.24 6.21
CA SER A 50 0.51 -9.51 6.62
C SER A 50 0.01 -9.86 8.01
N GLY A 51 -1.17 -10.46 8.10
CA GLY A 51 -1.70 -10.96 9.36
C GLY A 51 -3.14 -11.42 9.21
N SER A 52 -3.33 -12.72 8.95
CA SER A 52 -4.57 -13.54 8.99
C SER A 52 -5.95 -12.95 8.63
N ALA A 53 -6.04 -11.75 8.06
CA ALA A 53 -7.23 -11.21 7.46
C ALA A 53 -7.22 -11.63 5.99
N ASN A 54 -8.27 -12.32 5.56
CA ASN A 54 -8.46 -12.88 4.23
C ASN A 54 -8.00 -11.88 3.14
N LEU A 55 -6.80 -12.10 2.59
CA LEU A 55 -6.23 -11.39 1.43
C LEU A 55 -7.25 -11.26 0.29
N THR A 56 -8.16 -12.23 0.20
CA THR A 56 -9.31 -12.30 -0.71
C THR A 56 -10.23 -11.08 -0.65
N GLU A 57 -10.54 -10.54 0.52
CA GLU A 57 -11.47 -9.39 0.64
C GLU A 57 -10.81 -8.08 0.21
N CYS A 58 -9.57 -7.84 0.63
CA CYS A 58 -8.79 -6.68 0.19
C CYS A 58 -8.56 -6.70 -1.33
N MET A 59 -8.16 -7.86 -1.88
CA MET A 59 -7.99 -8.05 -3.33
C MET A 59 -9.32 -7.84 -4.08
N SER A 60 -10.42 -8.39 -3.57
CA SER A 60 -11.75 -8.24 -4.20
C SER A 60 -12.20 -6.78 -4.26
N SER A 61 -11.93 -6.00 -3.21
CA SER A 61 -12.27 -4.57 -3.17
C SER A 61 -11.41 -3.76 -4.15
N LEU A 62 -10.11 -4.06 -4.24
CA LEU A 62 -9.20 -3.44 -5.20
C LEU A 62 -9.56 -3.77 -6.64
N LEU A 63 -9.87 -5.02 -6.94
CA LEU A 63 -10.28 -5.46 -8.28
C LEU A 63 -11.63 -4.82 -8.67
N ARG A 64 -12.64 -4.84 -7.80
CA ARG A 64 -13.95 -4.23 -8.10
C ARG A 64 -13.87 -2.72 -8.35
N LYS A 65 -12.97 -2.00 -7.67
CA LYS A 65 -12.77 -0.56 -7.90
C LYS A 65 -12.05 -0.25 -9.21
N ASN A 66 -11.23 -1.18 -9.72
CA ASN A 66 -10.46 -0.99 -10.97
C ASN A 66 -11.14 -1.61 -12.20
N VAL A 67 -12.14 -2.49 -12.04
CA VAL A 67 -12.93 -3.07 -13.14
C VAL A 67 -14.25 -2.29 -13.34
N ARG A 68 -14.22 -0.94 -13.21
CA ARG A 68 -15.29 -0.11 -13.76
C ARG A 68 -15.05 0.06 -15.25
N THR A 69 -15.62 -0.87 -16.02
CA THR A 69 -16.02 -0.68 -17.42
C THR A 69 -17.52 -0.47 -17.46
#